data_AF-D2VKM9-F1
#
_entry.id   AF-D2VKM9-F1
#
_cell.length_a   1.000
_cell.length_b   1.000
_cell.length_c   1.000
_cell.angle_alpha   90.00
_cell.angle_beta   90.00
_cell.angle_gamma   90.00
#
_symmetry.space_group_name_H-M   'P 1'
#
loop_
_entity.id
_entity.type
_entity.pdbx_description
1 polymer ?
#
loop_
_entity_poly.entity_id
_entity_poly.type
_entity_poly.pdbx_seq_one_letter_code
_entity_poly.pdbx_strand_id
1 'polypeptide(L)'
;MKSQPNQDNATATKKRKLKQSTLTSSSSAIVESEKSSTTSTTPLRQTGTGLHLDSWPYNLWGKLNRKYEYEKLDRFRPFQSMLCLSDGDLDKSKEEGSLEIIPGFPTVSADGYFEACDEKFREGESMRKKSPWVSPYHVKFVENDKEDSPLFELIRKVKRVPKNWSPPSKEVTRLEIDSDQDQVDQYIKYLKEIAKEHDKIPYEPIQRGDYIFFDIRMPHQNSKFNYMSYPRCVFYHAFEMAHPINMKTVESLRVKRKTFETPNDFSSEFQLEKKFMDPNNPEHLIPLTPLGECLFREKNHSQTLFSKNTNEDPSSQFDEMYNKHSQLVTQRHLEFFHRYGYVVIENAISKDVCNQLLNELGEYSKKAGCGLPVESIIKKQKLSARPSKEEFRNISGPFGSMIEYFYLPTQQRLRMNEALYCATVKLLANTWCCNLEVSTQFQEGSIPKWKYQCPIEKQLDPRKLWTYVDRMNFRFPNKLK
;
A
#
# COMPACT_ATOMS: atom_id res chain seq x y z
N MET A 1 -22.83 31.07 61.48
CA MET A 1 -23.14 29.63 61.57
C MET A 1 -22.28 28.94 60.50
N LYS A 2 -21.10 28.41 60.84
CA LYS A 2 -20.80 27.03 61.32
C LYS A 2 -21.39 25.98 60.37
N SER A 3 -20.74 24.93 59.88
CA SER A 3 -19.37 24.39 59.84
C SER A 3 -19.51 23.04 59.08
N GLN A 4 -18.50 22.60 58.31
CA GLN A 4 -18.33 21.21 57.84
C GLN A 4 -18.33 20.19 59.02
N PRO A 5 -18.43 18.83 58.87
CA PRO A 5 -17.73 18.00 57.85
C PRO A 5 -18.29 16.59 57.44
N ASN A 6 -17.58 15.96 56.48
CA ASN A 6 -17.20 14.54 56.26
C ASN A 6 -18.19 13.36 56.28
N GLN A 7 -18.01 12.46 55.28
CA GLN A 7 -17.80 10.98 55.30
C GLN A 7 -18.19 10.40 53.92
N ASP A 8 -17.61 9.36 53.30
CA ASP A 8 -16.40 8.58 53.47
C ASP A 8 -16.17 7.78 52.16
N ASN A 9 -14.91 7.40 51.91
CA ASN A 9 -14.43 6.60 50.78
C ASN A 9 -14.85 5.12 50.85
N ALA A 10 -15.15 4.50 49.70
CA ALA A 10 -15.07 3.04 49.54
C ALA A 10 -14.62 2.65 48.12
N THR A 11 -13.31 2.38 47.99
CA THR A 11 -12.63 1.76 46.86
C THR A 11 -12.93 0.25 46.80
N ALA A 12 -13.52 -0.23 45.71
CA ALA A 12 -13.70 -1.67 45.45
C ALA A 12 -12.63 -2.19 44.48
N THR A 13 -11.58 -2.80 45.05
CA THR A 13 -10.50 -3.47 44.32
C THR A 13 -10.95 -4.88 43.88
N LYS A 14 -11.34 -5.07 42.61
CA LYS A 14 -11.59 -6.42 42.06
C LYS A 14 -10.27 -7.11 41.70
N LYS A 15 -9.84 -8.03 42.56
CA LYS A 15 -8.77 -9.02 42.28
C LYS A 15 -9.17 -9.91 41.10
N ARG A 16 -8.38 -9.87 40.02
CA ARG A 16 -8.51 -10.76 38.85
C ARG A 16 -7.65 -12.01 39.10
N LYS A 17 -8.29 -13.17 39.27
CA LYS A 17 -7.61 -14.47 39.36
C LYS A 17 -6.97 -14.81 38.00
N LEU A 18 -5.63 -14.89 37.95
CA LEU A 18 -4.91 -15.55 36.87
C LEU A 18 -5.19 -17.06 36.94
N LYS A 19 -5.75 -17.64 35.88
CA LYS A 19 -5.72 -19.08 35.64
C LYS A 19 -4.35 -19.42 35.07
N GLN A 20 -3.51 -20.09 35.86
CA GLN A 20 -2.34 -20.80 35.36
C GLN A 20 -2.82 -22.05 34.61
N SER A 21 -2.51 -22.14 33.32
CA SER A 21 -2.62 -23.38 32.56
C SER A 21 -1.35 -24.20 32.78
N THR A 22 -1.50 -25.34 33.45
CA THR A 22 -0.49 -26.39 33.59
C THR A 22 -0.24 -27.05 32.24
N LEU A 23 0.94 -26.79 31.67
CA LEU A 23 1.52 -27.59 30.59
C LEU A 23 2.38 -28.67 31.25
N THR A 24 1.91 -29.90 31.21
CA THR A 24 2.65 -31.09 31.63
C THR A 24 3.74 -31.41 30.61
N SER A 25 4.99 -31.32 31.05
CA SER A 25 6.18 -31.78 30.33
C SER A 25 6.38 -33.28 30.52
N SER A 26 6.20 -34.06 29.46
CA SER A 26 6.66 -35.46 29.39
C SER A 26 8.03 -35.50 28.73
N SER A 27 9.07 -35.76 29.53
CA SER A 27 10.41 -36.07 29.05
C SER A 27 10.45 -37.50 28.49
N SER A 28 10.79 -37.63 27.22
CA SER A 28 11.18 -38.89 26.61
C SER A 28 12.63 -38.75 26.11
N ALA A 29 13.48 -39.63 26.61
CA ALA A 29 14.88 -39.73 26.20
C ALA A 29 14.95 -40.13 24.72
N ILE A 30 15.69 -39.35 23.93
CA ILE A 30 15.93 -39.61 22.51
C ILE A 30 17.28 -40.30 22.39
N VAL A 31 17.23 -41.53 21.85
CA VAL A 31 18.36 -42.28 21.34
C VAL A 31 18.85 -41.59 20.06
N GLU A 32 20.11 -41.15 20.05
CA GLU A 32 20.78 -40.61 18.86
C GLU A 32 21.01 -41.75 17.85
N SER A 33 20.09 -41.90 16.91
CA SER A 33 20.37 -42.59 15.65
C SER A 33 20.84 -41.57 14.63
N GLU A 34 22.07 -41.70 14.14
CA GLU A 34 22.62 -40.98 12.99
C GLU A 34 21.79 -41.28 11.74
N LYS A 35 20.66 -40.57 11.58
CA LYS A 35 19.94 -40.52 10.32
C LYS A 35 20.66 -39.52 9.44
N SER A 36 21.42 -40.04 8.49
CA SER A 36 21.81 -39.36 7.25
C SER A 36 20.57 -38.69 6.64
N SER A 37 20.36 -37.44 7.03
CA SER A 37 19.22 -36.65 6.56
C SER A 37 19.63 -36.06 5.22
N THR A 38 19.28 -36.75 4.15
CA THR A 38 19.14 -36.14 2.83
C THR A 38 18.05 -35.08 2.96
N THR A 39 18.44 -33.86 3.28
CA THR A 39 17.56 -32.70 3.40
C THR A 39 16.99 -32.42 2.02
N SER A 40 15.85 -33.02 1.70
CA SER A 40 15.13 -32.68 0.47
C SER A 40 14.73 -31.21 0.58
N THR A 41 15.47 -30.33 -0.07
CA THR A 41 15.24 -28.90 -0.05
C THR A 41 13.90 -28.66 -0.72
N THR A 42 12.87 -28.39 0.09
CA THR A 42 11.53 -28.15 -0.43
C THR A 42 11.61 -26.90 -1.32
N PRO A 43 11.20 -26.98 -2.60
CA PRO A 43 11.31 -25.86 -3.51
C PRO A 43 10.55 -24.64 -2.96
N LEU A 44 11.19 -23.47 -2.96
CA LEU A 44 10.55 -22.21 -2.63
C LEU A 44 9.36 -21.97 -3.59
N ARG A 45 8.14 -22.01 -3.05
CA ARG A 45 6.92 -21.64 -3.77
C ARG A 45 6.35 -20.39 -3.13
N GLN A 46 6.33 -19.30 -3.89
CA GLN A 46 5.69 -18.08 -3.45
C GLN A 46 4.25 -18.06 -4.00
N THR A 47 3.30 -17.58 -3.20
CA THR A 47 1.89 -17.38 -3.60
C THR A 47 1.61 -15.90 -3.79
N GLY A 48 0.64 -15.53 -4.63
CA GLY A 48 0.15 -14.15 -4.67
C GLY A 48 -0.41 -13.73 -3.32
N THR A 49 -0.69 -12.44 -3.15
CA THR A 49 -1.36 -11.90 -1.95
C THR A 49 -2.82 -12.36 -1.84
N GLY A 50 -3.40 -12.79 -2.97
CA GLY A 50 -4.83 -13.03 -3.11
C GLY A 50 -5.57 -11.70 -3.30
N LEU A 51 -6.77 -11.76 -3.88
CA LEU A 51 -7.60 -10.58 -4.07
C LEU A 51 -8.03 -10.03 -2.71
N HIS A 52 -7.69 -8.77 -2.44
CA HIS A 52 -8.02 -8.09 -1.20
C HIS A 52 -8.23 -6.59 -1.40
N LEU A 53 -8.79 -5.95 -0.38
CA LEU A 53 -9.05 -4.52 -0.29
C LEU A 53 -8.31 -3.97 0.93
N ASP A 54 -7.64 -2.81 0.84
CA ASP A 54 -6.86 -2.21 1.93
C ASP A 54 -7.60 -1.12 2.69
N SER A 55 -8.91 -1.27 2.76
CA SER A 55 -9.77 -0.43 3.58
C SER A 55 -10.99 -1.22 4.01
N TRP A 56 -11.66 -0.72 5.04
CA TRP A 56 -12.93 -1.29 5.46
C TRP A 56 -14.05 -0.74 4.56
N PRO A 57 -14.79 -1.59 3.82
CA PRO A 57 -15.70 -1.14 2.78
C PRO A 57 -16.94 -0.38 3.28
N TYR A 58 -17.42 -0.68 4.49
CA TYR A 58 -18.63 -0.06 5.05
C TYR A 58 -18.33 1.19 5.91
N ASN A 59 -17.07 1.42 6.25
CA ASN A 59 -16.66 2.58 7.05
C ASN A 59 -15.16 2.83 6.89
N LEU A 60 -14.79 3.69 5.94
CA LEU A 60 -13.40 4.12 5.74
C LEU A 60 -12.81 4.88 6.94
N TRP A 61 -13.66 5.30 7.88
CA TRP A 61 -13.33 6.17 9.01
C TRP A 61 -13.41 5.44 10.36
N GLY A 62 -13.70 4.15 10.33
CA GLY A 62 -13.80 3.29 11.49
C GLY A 62 -13.02 2.02 11.26
N LYS A 63 -12.24 1.63 12.25
CA LYS A 63 -11.62 0.31 12.27
C LYS A 63 -12.56 -0.67 12.93
N LEU A 64 -12.77 -1.82 12.31
CA LEU A 64 -13.55 -2.89 12.94
C LEU A 64 -12.67 -3.61 13.97
N ASN A 65 -13.09 -3.63 15.23
CA ASN A 65 -12.39 -4.35 16.28
C ASN A 65 -12.79 -5.84 16.30
N ARG A 66 -12.15 -6.64 17.17
CA ARG A 66 -12.45 -8.08 17.30
C ARG A 66 -13.86 -8.39 17.80
N LYS A 67 -14.58 -7.41 18.33
CA LYS A 67 -15.98 -7.51 18.75
C LYS A 67 -16.95 -7.06 17.66
N TYR A 68 -16.44 -6.72 16.48
CA TYR A 68 -17.22 -6.17 15.37
C TYR A 68 -17.88 -4.82 15.67
N GLU A 69 -17.27 -4.05 16.57
CA GLU A 69 -17.64 -2.67 16.87
C GLU A 69 -16.68 -1.73 16.12
N TYR A 70 -17.21 -0.56 15.72
CA TYR A 70 -16.38 0.47 15.11
C TYR A 70 -15.59 1.23 16.18
N GLU A 71 -14.27 1.18 16.05
CA GLU A 71 -13.35 2.03 16.80
C GLU A 71 -12.89 3.21 15.92
N LYS A 72 -12.33 4.23 16.58
CA LYS A 72 -11.66 5.31 15.87
C LYS A 72 -10.57 4.71 14.98
N LEU A 73 -10.54 5.18 13.74
CA LEU A 73 -9.47 4.86 12.80
C LEU A 73 -8.11 5.21 13.45
N ASP A 74 -7.14 4.29 13.38
CA ASP A 74 -5.77 4.54 13.85
C ASP A 74 -4.82 4.98 12.72
N ARG A 75 -5.29 4.94 11.47
CA ARG A 75 -4.59 5.47 10.30
C ARG A 75 -5.52 5.76 9.11
N PHE A 76 -5.29 6.84 8.38
CA PHE A 76 -5.94 7.13 7.10
C PHE A 76 -4.91 7.41 6.02
N ARG A 77 -4.99 6.63 4.94
CA ARG A 77 -4.13 6.73 3.76
C ARG A 77 -5.01 6.55 2.52
N PRO A 78 -5.30 7.61 1.75
CA PRO A 78 -6.21 7.53 0.61
C PRO A 78 -5.68 6.68 -0.55
N PHE A 79 -4.36 6.55 -0.65
CA PHE A 79 -3.69 5.84 -1.73
C PHE A 79 -2.64 4.89 -1.20
N GLN A 80 -2.58 3.73 -1.82
CA GLN A 80 -1.33 3.00 -1.85
C GLN A 80 -0.55 3.41 -3.10
N SER A 81 0.77 3.28 -3.01
CA SER A 81 1.64 3.45 -4.16
C SER A 81 2.82 2.49 -4.12
N MET A 82 3.42 2.26 -5.28
CA MET A 82 4.62 1.44 -5.39
C MET A 82 5.53 1.96 -6.49
N LEU A 83 6.84 1.91 -6.24
CA LEU A 83 7.86 2.13 -7.24
C LEU A 83 8.26 0.79 -7.86
N CYS A 84 8.20 0.69 -9.17
CA CYS A 84 8.62 -0.51 -9.89
C CYS A 84 10.14 -0.56 -10.01
N LEU A 85 10.73 -1.67 -9.58
CA LEU A 85 12.18 -1.91 -9.62
C LEU A 85 12.58 -2.88 -10.73
N SER A 86 11.61 -3.42 -11.45
CA SER A 86 11.81 -4.39 -12.53
C SER A 86 10.95 -4.01 -13.73
N ASP A 87 11.42 -4.35 -14.92
CA ASP A 87 10.67 -4.16 -16.15
C ASP A 87 9.67 -5.32 -16.33
N GLY A 88 8.48 -5.02 -16.87
CA GLY A 88 7.48 -6.03 -17.23
C GLY A 88 7.80 -6.71 -18.55
N ASP A 89 7.12 -7.81 -18.84
CA ASP A 89 7.28 -8.57 -20.10
C ASP A 89 6.48 -7.90 -21.23
N LEU A 90 6.98 -7.99 -22.47
CA LEU A 90 6.26 -7.46 -23.64
C LEU A 90 5.03 -8.32 -23.99
N ASP A 91 5.04 -9.60 -23.59
CA ASP A 91 3.92 -10.50 -23.80
C ASP A 91 2.81 -10.25 -22.76
N LYS A 92 1.76 -9.54 -23.20
CA LYS A 92 0.58 -9.21 -22.39
C LYS A 92 -0.08 -10.43 -21.74
N SER A 93 0.08 -11.62 -22.30
CA SER A 93 -0.55 -12.85 -21.78
C SER A 93 0.18 -13.42 -20.55
N LYS A 94 1.48 -13.13 -20.36
CA LYS A 94 2.26 -13.67 -19.25
C LYS A 94 1.95 -12.99 -17.94
N GLU A 95 1.53 -13.75 -16.94
CA GLU A 95 1.54 -13.28 -15.56
C GLU A 95 2.98 -13.01 -15.11
N GLU A 96 3.22 -11.86 -14.51
CA GLU A 96 4.57 -11.36 -14.21
C GLU A 96 4.77 -11.04 -12.72
N GLY A 97 3.86 -11.49 -11.85
CA GLY A 97 3.89 -11.16 -10.42
C GLY A 97 3.60 -9.69 -10.10
N SER A 98 3.09 -8.93 -11.08
CA SER A 98 2.78 -7.50 -10.96
C SER A 98 1.49 -7.25 -10.18
N LEU A 99 1.19 -5.98 -9.92
CA LEU A 99 -0.11 -5.54 -9.43
C LEU A 99 -1.20 -5.84 -10.47
N GLU A 100 -2.29 -6.43 -9.99
CA GLU A 100 -3.54 -6.65 -10.70
C GLU A 100 -4.69 -6.05 -9.88
N ILE A 101 -5.67 -5.48 -10.57
CA ILE A 101 -6.71 -4.65 -9.97
C ILE A 101 -8.06 -4.94 -10.65
N ILE A 102 -9.15 -4.49 -10.05
CA ILE A 102 -10.47 -4.44 -10.71
C ILE A 102 -10.73 -2.99 -11.15
N PRO A 103 -10.66 -2.69 -12.46
CA PRO A 103 -10.72 -1.32 -12.94
C PRO A 103 -12.11 -0.71 -12.72
N GLY A 104 -12.14 0.52 -12.21
CA GLY A 104 -13.38 1.26 -11.97
C GLY A 104 -14.09 0.91 -10.65
N PHE A 105 -13.56 -0.04 -9.87
CA PHE A 105 -14.17 -0.45 -8.60
C PHE A 105 -14.39 0.69 -7.59
N PRO A 106 -13.50 1.70 -7.46
CA PRO A 106 -13.74 2.82 -6.54
C PRO A 106 -15.04 3.59 -6.82
N THR A 107 -15.57 3.55 -8.05
CA THR A 107 -16.87 4.12 -8.40
C THR A 107 -17.99 3.34 -7.70
N VAL A 108 -18.09 2.02 -7.93
CA VAL A 108 -19.17 1.21 -7.33
C VAL A 108 -19.03 1.07 -5.82
N SER A 109 -17.79 1.06 -5.30
CA SER A 109 -17.55 1.07 -3.86
C SER A 109 -18.06 2.35 -3.19
N ALA A 110 -18.01 3.49 -3.88
CA ALA A 110 -18.55 4.75 -3.36
C ALA A 110 -20.08 4.83 -3.48
N ASP A 111 -20.66 4.13 -4.45
CA ASP A 111 -22.11 4.09 -4.70
C ASP A 111 -22.88 3.08 -3.83
N GLY A 112 -22.19 2.20 -3.09
CA GLY A 112 -22.83 1.27 -2.14
C GLY A 112 -22.83 -0.20 -2.57
N TYR A 113 -21.84 -0.63 -3.36
CA TYR A 113 -21.67 -2.03 -3.78
C TYR A 113 -21.76 -3.03 -2.62
N PHE A 114 -21.14 -2.72 -1.48
CA PHE A 114 -21.02 -3.66 -0.37
C PHE A 114 -22.32 -3.79 0.43
N GLU A 115 -23.08 -2.72 0.56
CA GLU A 115 -24.43 -2.71 1.11
C GLU A 115 -25.36 -3.57 0.24
N ALA A 116 -25.33 -3.37 -1.09
CA ALA A 116 -26.12 -4.16 -2.03
C ALA A 116 -25.77 -5.66 -1.99
N CYS A 117 -24.48 -6.00 -1.88
CA CYS A 117 -24.05 -7.40 -1.71
C CYS A 117 -24.60 -8.03 -0.44
N ASP A 118 -24.60 -7.30 0.67
CA ASP A 118 -25.16 -7.80 1.92
C ASP A 118 -26.66 -8.05 1.78
N GLU A 119 -27.42 -7.13 1.17
CA GLU A 119 -28.86 -7.31 0.92
C GLU A 119 -29.17 -8.52 0.04
N LYS A 120 -28.37 -8.75 -1.01
CA LYS A 120 -28.60 -9.85 -1.97
C LYS A 120 -28.25 -11.23 -1.42
N PHE A 121 -27.10 -11.35 -0.76
CA PHE A 121 -26.52 -12.65 -0.42
C PHE A 121 -26.72 -13.06 1.05
N ARG A 122 -27.12 -12.12 1.92
CA ARG A 122 -27.18 -12.35 3.38
C ARG A 122 -28.56 -12.01 3.92
N GLU A 123 -29.39 -13.03 4.06
CA GLU A 123 -30.67 -12.92 4.79
C GLU A 123 -30.40 -12.74 6.31
N GLY A 124 -30.56 -11.53 6.87
CA GLY A 124 -30.55 -11.27 8.33
C GLY A 124 -29.27 -10.67 8.95
N GLU A 125 -29.01 -10.91 10.25
CA GLU A 125 -27.92 -10.30 11.06
C GLU A 125 -26.47 -10.76 10.71
N SER A 126 -26.29 -11.41 9.56
CA SER A 126 -25.02 -11.99 9.12
C SER A 126 -24.31 -11.09 8.09
N MET A 127 -24.40 -9.77 8.26
CA MET A 127 -23.56 -8.79 7.54
C MET A 127 -22.11 -9.28 7.44
N ARG A 128 -21.37 -8.86 6.41
CA ARG A 128 -19.93 -9.13 6.25
C ARG A 128 -19.10 -8.80 7.50
N LYS A 129 -19.66 -8.01 8.43
CA LYS A 129 -19.21 -7.84 9.82
C LYS A 129 -18.78 -9.16 10.50
N LYS A 130 -19.55 -10.25 10.48
CA LYS A 130 -19.22 -11.49 11.24
C LYS A 130 -18.24 -12.43 10.51
N SER A 131 -17.67 -12.01 9.39
CA SER A 131 -16.90 -12.90 8.51
C SER A 131 -15.43 -13.02 8.93
N PRO A 132 -14.84 -14.23 8.96
CA PRO A 132 -13.44 -14.45 9.35
C PRO A 132 -12.41 -13.81 8.39
N TRP A 133 -12.86 -13.16 7.32
CA TRP A 133 -12.07 -12.53 6.25
C TRP A 133 -11.69 -11.08 6.53
N VAL A 134 -12.15 -10.52 7.65
CA VAL A 134 -11.98 -9.11 8.00
C VAL A 134 -10.81 -8.96 8.95
N SER A 135 -9.68 -8.48 8.43
CA SER A 135 -8.73 -7.82 9.32
C SER A 135 -9.21 -6.40 9.63
N PRO A 136 -8.68 -5.74 10.66
CA PRO A 136 -9.06 -4.37 10.98
C PRO A 136 -8.89 -3.36 9.83
N TYR A 137 -8.14 -3.72 8.78
CA TYR A 137 -7.79 -2.85 7.66
C TYR A 137 -7.93 -3.47 6.28
N HIS A 138 -8.12 -4.79 6.17
CA HIS A 138 -8.25 -5.42 4.86
C HIS A 138 -9.37 -6.45 4.81
N VAL A 139 -9.98 -6.53 3.63
CA VAL A 139 -11.00 -7.53 3.30
C VAL A 139 -10.45 -8.46 2.24
N LYS A 140 -10.44 -9.76 2.52
CA LYS A 140 -10.01 -10.78 1.56
C LYS A 140 -11.21 -11.36 0.82
N PHE A 141 -11.07 -11.51 -0.49
CA PHE A 141 -12.07 -12.13 -1.36
C PHE A 141 -11.72 -13.61 -1.62
N VAL A 142 -12.74 -14.43 -1.87
CA VAL A 142 -12.59 -15.89 -2.06
C VAL A 142 -13.08 -16.33 -3.44
N GLU A 143 -12.18 -16.86 -4.26
CA GLU A 143 -12.42 -17.19 -5.68
C GLU A 143 -13.62 -18.13 -5.90
N ASN A 144 -13.83 -19.09 -5.00
CA ASN A 144 -14.89 -20.09 -5.12
C ASN A 144 -16.15 -19.73 -4.30
N ASP A 145 -16.22 -18.51 -3.76
CA ASP A 145 -17.42 -18.03 -3.08
C ASP A 145 -18.39 -17.41 -4.09
N LYS A 146 -19.68 -17.69 -3.96
CA LYS A 146 -20.70 -17.18 -4.89
C LYS A 146 -20.77 -15.64 -4.89
N GLU A 147 -20.56 -15.01 -3.74
CA GLU A 147 -20.56 -13.55 -3.56
C GLU A 147 -19.37 -12.91 -4.32
N ASP A 148 -18.18 -13.52 -4.20
CA ASP A 148 -16.93 -12.92 -4.66
C ASP A 148 -16.49 -13.39 -6.06
N SER A 149 -16.90 -14.59 -6.50
CA SER A 149 -16.45 -15.20 -7.76
C SER A 149 -16.59 -14.29 -8.99
N PRO A 150 -17.66 -13.46 -9.15
CA PRO A 150 -17.75 -12.55 -10.30
C PRO A 150 -16.62 -11.52 -10.35
N LEU A 151 -16.03 -11.16 -9.20
CA LEU A 151 -14.94 -10.18 -9.13
C LEU A 151 -13.63 -10.73 -9.72
N PHE A 152 -13.40 -12.04 -9.64
CA PHE A 152 -12.17 -12.65 -10.14
C PHE A 152 -12.08 -12.61 -11.68
N GLU A 153 -13.22 -12.60 -12.38
CA GLU A 153 -13.28 -12.44 -13.83
C GLU A 153 -12.88 -11.03 -14.31
N LEU A 154 -12.91 -10.06 -13.39
CA LEU A 154 -12.70 -8.63 -13.66
C LEU A 154 -11.28 -8.17 -13.37
N ILE A 155 -10.43 -9.06 -12.86
CA ILE A 155 -9.04 -8.76 -12.54
C ILE A 155 -8.28 -8.45 -13.84
N ARG A 156 -7.57 -7.33 -13.85
CA ARG A 156 -6.73 -6.87 -14.97
C ARG A 156 -5.37 -6.41 -14.47
N LYS A 157 -4.36 -6.58 -15.32
CA LYS A 157 -3.03 -6.02 -15.08
C LYS A 157 -3.07 -4.50 -15.18
N VAL A 158 -2.31 -3.84 -14.32
CA VAL A 158 -2.02 -2.41 -14.43
C VAL A 158 -1.26 -2.15 -15.74
N LYS A 159 -1.65 -1.10 -16.47
CA LYS A 159 -1.03 -0.66 -17.73
C LYS A 159 -0.53 0.78 -17.59
N ARG A 160 0.52 1.15 -18.33
CA ARG A 160 0.88 2.56 -18.53
C ARG A 160 -0.24 3.31 -19.25
N VAL A 161 -0.27 4.64 -19.10
CA VAL A 161 -1.29 5.46 -19.76
C VAL A 161 -0.83 5.78 -21.17
N PRO A 162 -1.51 5.30 -22.24
CA PRO A 162 -1.05 5.57 -23.60
C PRO A 162 -0.96 7.07 -23.88
N LYS A 163 0.03 7.49 -24.68
CA LYS A 163 0.30 8.92 -24.88
C LYS A 163 -0.90 9.71 -25.40
N ASN A 164 -1.67 9.08 -26.27
CA ASN A 164 -2.87 9.60 -26.93
C ASN A 164 -4.18 9.11 -26.27
N TRP A 165 -4.12 8.53 -25.08
CA TRP A 165 -5.34 8.13 -24.37
C TRP A 165 -6.13 9.37 -23.97
N SER A 166 -7.45 9.30 -24.19
CA SER A 166 -8.44 10.25 -23.70
C SER A 166 -9.54 9.46 -22.99
N PRO A 167 -10.21 10.04 -22.00
CA PRO A 167 -11.36 9.40 -21.38
C PRO A 167 -12.43 9.13 -22.45
N PRO A 168 -13.19 8.02 -22.33
CA PRO A 168 -14.38 7.80 -23.15
C PRO A 168 -15.37 8.97 -22.97
N SER A 169 -16.28 9.17 -23.94
CA SER A 169 -17.28 10.23 -23.88
C SER A 169 -18.02 10.24 -22.52
N LYS A 170 -18.30 11.45 -22.01
CA LYS A 170 -18.75 11.70 -20.62
C LYS A 170 -20.01 10.92 -20.18
N GLU A 171 -20.78 10.36 -21.11
CA GLU A 171 -22.01 9.60 -20.85
C GLU A 171 -21.81 8.39 -19.90
N VAL A 172 -20.59 7.87 -19.73
CA VAL A 172 -20.33 6.67 -18.90
C VAL A 172 -19.75 7.00 -17.50
N THR A 173 -19.89 8.23 -17.01
CA THR A 173 -19.24 8.65 -15.74
C THR A 173 -20.06 8.43 -14.48
N ARG A 174 -21.39 8.29 -14.58
CA ARG A 174 -22.26 7.96 -13.44
C ARG A 174 -23.01 6.68 -13.73
N LEU A 175 -22.96 5.76 -12.77
CA LEU A 175 -23.78 4.56 -12.83
C LEU A 175 -25.22 4.93 -12.48
N GLU A 176 -26.12 4.77 -13.45
CA GLU A 176 -27.55 4.88 -13.19
C GLU A 176 -28.03 3.52 -12.70
N ILE A 177 -28.31 3.44 -11.40
CA ILE A 177 -28.88 2.25 -10.77
C ILE A 177 -30.40 2.33 -10.88
N ASP A 178 -30.98 1.39 -11.58
CA ASP A 178 -32.42 1.15 -11.65
C ASP A 178 -32.87 0.47 -10.34
N SER A 179 -33.83 1.07 -9.64
CA SER A 179 -34.38 0.51 -8.39
C SER A 179 -35.13 -0.80 -8.58
N ASP A 180 -35.60 -1.08 -9.81
CA ASP A 180 -36.41 -2.26 -10.11
C ASP A 180 -35.53 -3.48 -10.46
N GLN A 181 -34.22 -3.31 -10.56
CA GLN A 181 -33.25 -4.35 -10.85
C GLN A 181 -32.33 -4.63 -9.66
N ASP A 182 -31.80 -5.85 -9.60
CA ASP A 182 -30.81 -6.23 -8.58
C ASP A 182 -29.56 -5.33 -8.69
N GLN A 183 -29.28 -4.55 -7.63
CA GLN A 183 -28.22 -3.55 -7.66
C GLN A 183 -26.83 -4.17 -7.82
N VAL A 184 -26.58 -5.35 -7.23
CA VAL A 184 -25.30 -6.05 -7.37
C VAL A 184 -25.04 -6.42 -8.83
N ASP A 185 -26.04 -6.97 -9.52
CA ASP A 185 -25.90 -7.34 -10.92
C ASP A 185 -25.65 -6.11 -11.81
N GLN A 186 -26.26 -4.96 -11.47
CA GLN A 186 -25.99 -3.69 -12.14
C GLN A 186 -24.55 -3.19 -11.91
N TYR A 187 -24.04 -3.25 -10.67
CA TYR A 187 -22.65 -2.93 -10.37
C TYR A 187 -21.67 -3.84 -11.11
N ILE A 188 -21.91 -5.16 -11.10
CA ILE A 188 -21.08 -6.13 -11.82
C ILE A 188 -21.14 -5.90 -13.33
N LYS A 189 -22.32 -5.60 -13.88
CA LYS A 189 -22.49 -5.23 -15.30
C LYS A 189 -21.67 -3.99 -15.63
N TYR A 190 -21.73 -2.94 -14.81
CA TYR A 190 -20.89 -1.75 -14.99
C TYR A 190 -19.41 -2.11 -15.00
N LEU A 191 -18.91 -2.86 -14.01
CA LEU A 191 -17.51 -3.25 -13.94
C LEU A 191 -17.08 -4.13 -15.14
N LYS A 192 -17.97 -4.99 -15.66
CA LYS A 192 -17.73 -5.75 -16.89
C LYS A 192 -17.51 -4.82 -18.09
N GLU A 193 -18.30 -3.76 -18.22
CA GLU A 193 -18.10 -2.77 -19.28
C GLU A 193 -16.80 -1.97 -19.08
N ILE A 194 -16.45 -1.58 -17.85
CA ILE A 194 -15.16 -0.93 -17.56
C ILE A 194 -13.99 -1.86 -17.87
N ALA A 195 -14.07 -3.14 -17.53
CA ALA A 195 -13.04 -4.12 -17.83
C ALA A 195 -12.88 -4.32 -19.35
N LYS A 196 -13.98 -4.41 -20.11
CA LYS A 196 -13.94 -4.47 -21.59
C LYS A 196 -13.33 -3.22 -22.21
N GLU A 197 -13.62 -2.04 -21.66
CA GLU A 197 -12.99 -0.79 -22.08
C GLU A 197 -11.48 -0.81 -21.78
N HIS A 198 -11.10 -1.23 -20.57
CA HIS A 198 -9.71 -1.37 -20.16
C HIS A 198 -8.94 -2.35 -21.05
N ASP A 199 -9.57 -3.44 -21.48
CA ASP A 199 -9.00 -4.44 -22.39
C ASP A 199 -8.62 -3.86 -23.77
N LYS A 200 -9.31 -2.80 -24.22
CA LYS A 200 -9.01 -2.09 -25.48
C LYS A 200 -7.78 -1.19 -25.38
N ILE A 201 -7.35 -0.83 -24.17
CA ILE A 201 -6.14 -0.02 -23.96
C ILE A 201 -4.91 -0.83 -24.40
N PRO A 202 -4.07 -0.31 -25.31
CA PRO A 202 -2.83 -0.95 -25.71
C PRO A 202 -1.99 -1.35 -24.48
N TYR A 203 -1.49 -2.58 -24.49
CA TYR A 203 -0.64 -3.04 -23.40
C TYR A 203 0.77 -2.47 -23.57
N GLU A 204 1.10 -1.49 -22.73
CA GLU A 204 2.46 -1.05 -22.50
C GLU A 204 2.92 -1.55 -21.12
N PRO A 205 3.92 -2.44 -21.04
CA PRO A 205 4.34 -3.02 -19.77
C PRO A 205 4.97 -1.96 -18.87
N ILE A 206 4.68 -2.11 -17.58
CA ILE A 206 5.29 -1.30 -16.53
C ILE A 206 6.80 -1.48 -16.55
N GLN A 207 7.56 -0.39 -16.48
CA GLN A 207 9.03 -0.42 -16.43
C GLN A 207 9.55 -0.04 -15.04
N ARG A 208 10.81 -0.39 -14.80
CA ARG A 208 11.62 0.10 -13.70
C ARG A 208 11.67 1.63 -13.76
N GLY A 209 11.38 2.25 -12.63
CA GLY A 209 11.26 3.70 -12.50
C GLY A 209 9.82 4.22 -12.54
N ASP A 210 8.86 3.38 -12.96
CA ASP A 210 7.44 3.75 -12.93
C ASP A 210 6.90 3.78 -11.51
N TYR A 211 6.08 4.77 -11.22
CA TYR A 211 5.43 4.94 -9.93
C TYR A 211 3.92 4.77 -10.08
N ILE A 212 3.37 3.77 -9.42
CA ILE A 212 1.96 3.39 -9.54
C ILE A 212 1.21 3.89 -8.31
N PHE A 213 0.07 4.53 -8.51
CA PHE A 213 -0.91 4.83 -7.48
C PHE A 213 -2.16 3.99 -7.67
N PHE A 214 -2.80 3.60 -6.57
CA PHE A 214 -4.13 3.03 -6.59
C PHE A 214 -4.94 3.44 -5.36
N ASP A 215 -6.24 3.58 -5.56
CA ASP A 215 -7.21 3.91 -4.51
C ASP A 215 -7.33 2.75 -3.51
N ILE A 216 -7.33 3.04 -2.21
CA ILE A 216 -7.46 2.02 -1.16
C ILE A 216 -8.80 1.27 -1.18
N ARG A 217 -9.79 1.79 -1.90
CA ARG A 217 -11.08 1.15 -2.15
C ARG A 217 -11.05 0.20 -3.33
N MET A 218 -9.91 -0.01 -3.98
CA MET A 218 -9.81 -0.90 -5.13
C MET A 218 -9.35 -2.31 -4.70
N PRO A 219 -10.13 -3.36 -5.01
CA PRO A 219 -9.67 -4.73 -4.90
C PRO A 219 -8.46 -4.96 -5.80
N HIS A 220 -7.44 -5.58 -5.23
CA HIS A 220 -6.19 -5.80 -5.92
C HIS A 220 -5.47 -7.03 -5.39
N GLN A 221 -4.49 -7.50 -6.15
CA GLN A 221 -3.57 -8.57 -5.78
C GLN A 221 -2.24 -8.42 -6.51
N ASN A 222 -1.24 -9.17 -6.09
CA ASN A 222 -0.12 -9.51 -6.98
C ASN A 222 -0.48 -10.76 -7.77
N SER A 223 -0.12 -10.82 -9.06
CA SER A 223 -0.37 -12.00 -9.90
C SER A 223 0.05 -13.28 -9.19
N LYS A 224 -0.77 -14.32 -9.35
CA LYS A 224 -0.54 -15.63 -8.73
C LYS A 224 0.76 -16.25 -9.24
N PHE A 225 1.18 -15.91 -10.45
CA PHE A 225 2.38 -16.41 -11.08
C PHE A 225 3.29 -15.28 -11.60
N ASN A 226 4.58 -15.59 -11.69
CA ASN A 226 5.59 -14.86 -12.44
C ASN A 226 6.21 -15.83 -13.45
N TYR A 227 5.80 -15.71 -14.70
CA TYR A 227 6.30 -16.47 -15.85
C TYR A 227 7.39 -15.73 -16.64
N MET A 228 7.92 -14.63 -16.11
CA MET A 228 9.12 -13.97 -16.65
C MET A 228 10.37 -14.83 -16.41
N SER A 229 11.45 -14.50 -17.11
CA SER A 229 12.75 -15.16 -16.93
C SER A 229 13.57 -14.59 -15.75
N TYR A 230 13.12 -13.51 -15.13
CA TYR A 230 13.79 -12.82 -14.02
C TYR A 230 12.77 -12.45 -12.92
N PRO A 231 13.23 -12.15 -11.69
CA PRO A 231 12.31 -11.77 -10.62
C PRO A 231 11.60 -10.44 -10.87
N ARG A 232 10.34 -10.35 -10.41
CA ARG A 232 9.62 -9.08 -10.30
C ARG A 232 9.90 -8.47 -8.93
N CYS A 233 10.25 -7.20 -8.88
CA CYS A 233 10.46 -6.47 -7.65
C CYS A 233 9.80 -5.09 -7.67
N VAL A 234 9.15 -4.74 -6.56
CA VAL A 234 8.54 -3.43 -6.32
C VAL A 234 8.85 -2.97 -4.89
N PHE A 235 8.97 -1.66 -4.71
CA PHE A 235 9.08 -1.00 -3.42
C PHE A 235 7.75 -0.34 -3.08
N TYR A 236 7.08 -0.78 -2.01
CA TYR A 236 5.86 -0.12 -1.55
C TYR A 236 6.23 1.20 -0.89
N HIS A 237 5.56 2.24 -1.34
CA HIS A 237 5.83 3.60 -0.95
C HIS A 237 4.50 4.29 -0.72
N ALA A 238 4.36 5.06 0.33
CA ALA A 238 3.11 5.73 0.61
C ALA A 238 3.28 6.94 1.52
N PHE A 239 2.29 7.81 1.46
CA PHE A 239 2.13 8.91 2.37
C PHE A 239 0.81 8.80 3.14
N GLU A 240 0.84 9.26 4.37
CA GLU A 240 -0.33 9.47 5.23
C GLU A 240 -0.71 10.95 5.21
N MET A 241 -2.00 11.24 5.35
CA MET A 241 -2.45 12.62 5.53
C MET A 241 -1.97 13.16 6.87
N ALA A 242 -1.48 14.40 6.93
CA ALA A 242 -1.10 15.03 8.19
C ALA A 242 -2.35 15.39 9.02
N HIS A 243 -2.90 14.41 9.73
CA HIS A 243 -4.14 14.49 10.48
C HIS A 243 -4.00 13.77 11.84
N PRO A 244 -4.69 14.22 12.92
CA PRO A 244 -4.59 13.60 14.25
C PRO A 244 -4.81 12.08 14.28
N ILE A 245 -5.59 11.52 13.35
CA ILE A 245 -5.77 10.07 13.18
C ILE A 245 -4.43 9.34 13.01
N ASN A 246 -3.50 9.89 12.22
CA ASN A 246 -2.21 9.28 11.89
C ASN A 246 -1.12 9.56 12.94
N MET A 247 -1.43 10.33 14.00
CA MET A 247 -0.42 10.91 14.87
C MET A 247 0.43 9.88 15.60
N LYS A 248 -0.22 8.82 16.08
CA LYS A 248 0.46 7.72 16.78
C LYS A 248 1.43 6.99 15.85
N THR A 249 1.03 6.79 14.60
CA THR A 249 1.84 6.10 13.58
C THR A 249 3.09 6.90 13.25
N VAL A 250 2.94 8.18 12.87
CA VAL A 250 4.09 9.01 12.49
C VAL A 250 5.08 9.20 13.65
N GLU A 251 4.62 9.38 14.89
CA GLU A 251 5.52 9.50 16.04
C GLU A 251 6.31 8.21 16.30
N SER A 252 5.64 7.06 16.16
CA SER A 252 6.35 5.79 16.28
C SER A 252 7.38 5.62 15.17
N LEU A 253 7.05 5.97 13.92
CA LEU A 253 7.96 5.85 12.79
C LEU A 253 9.18 6.79 12.92
N ARG A 254 8.96 8.02 13.41
CA ARG A 254 10.01 9.01 13.67
C ARG A 254 11.07 8.48 14.62
N VAL A 255 10.66 7.84 15.72
CA VAL A 255 11.60 7.22 16.68
C VAL A 255 12.26 5.99 16.08
N LYS A 256 11.46 5.07 15.52
CA LYS A 256 11.95 3.78 14.99
C LYS A 256 12.94 3.91 13.85
N ARG A 257 12.78 4.94 13.01
CA ARG A 257 13.74 5.26 11.95
C ARG A 257 15.16 5.45 12.50
N LYS A 258 15.32 6.11 13.65
CA LYS A 258 16.63 6.41 14.26
C LYS A 258 17.32 5.17 14.82
N THR A 259 16.58 4.08 15.01
CA THR A 259 17.08 2.83 15.58
C THR A 259 16.95 1.65 14.62
N PHE A 260 16.52 1.90 13.38
CA PHE A 260 16.20 0.88 12.36
C PHE A 260 15.22 -0.19 12.85
N GLU A 261 14.29 0.19 13.73
CA GLU A 261 13.29 -0.73 14.26
C GLU A 261 12.10 -0.89 13.31
N THR A 262 11.66 -2.14 13.15
CA THR A 262 10.53 -2.52 12.32
C THR A 262 9.25 -1.77 12.70
N PRO A 263 8.49 -1.19 11.76
CA PRO A 263 7.22 -0.52 12.05
C PRO A 263 6.24 -1.43 12.80
N ASN A 264 5.32 -0.84 13.58
CA ASN A 264 4.36 -1.60 14.41
C ASN A 264 3.39 -2.49 13.62
N ASP A 265 3.29 -2.28 12.31
CA ASP A 265 2.39 -3.00 11.43
C ASP A 265 2.91 -4.37 11.03
N PHE A 266 4.20 -4.61 11.24
CA PHE A 266 4.91 -5.79 10.77
C PHE A 266 5.50 -6.57 11.94
N SER A 267 5.87 -7.83 11.68
CA SER A 267 6.42 -8.70 12.73
C SER A 267 7.75 -8.13 13.24
N SER A 268 7.86 -8.00 14.56
CA SER A 268 9.11 -7.59 15.21
C SER A 268 10.21 -8.64 15.12
N GLU A 269 9.91 -9.85 14.63
CA GLU A 269 10.89 -10.93 14.43
C GLU A 269 11.97 -10.53 13.42
N PHE A 270 11.63 -9.72 12.42
CA PHE A 270 12.57 -9.21 11.44
C PHE A 270 13.19 -7.93 11.98
N GLN A 271 14.47 -7.98 12.33
CA GLN A 271 15.27 -6.83 12.80
C GLN A 271 16.54 -6.69 11.96
N LEU A 272 16.40 -6.89 10.64
CA LEU A 272 17.54 -7.03 9.74
C LEU A 272 18.36 -5.75 9.66
N GLU A 273 17.74 -4.60 9.43
CA GLU A 273 18.48 -3.34 9.41
C GLU A 273 19.09 -3.00 10.75
N LYS A 274 18.38 -3.19 11.87
CA LYS A 274 18.94 -3.01 13.21
C LYS A 274 20.19 -3.87 13.46
N LYS A 275 20.30 -5.05 12.84
CA LYS A 275 21.47 -5.93 12.95
C LYS A 275 22.64 -5.50 12.06
N PHE A 276 22.37 -4.98 10.87
CA PHE A 276 23.40 -4.75 9.84
C PHE A 276 23.70 -3.29 9.55
N MET A 277 22.92 -2.37 10.09
CA MET A 277 23.07 -0.92 9.91
C MET A 277 23.41 -0.26 11.25
N ASP A 278 24.18 0.82 11.14
CA ASP A 278 24.64 1.63 12.26
C ASP A 278 23.93 2.99 12.20
N PRO A 279 23.12 3.35 13.21
CA PRO A 279 22.38 4.62 13.20
C PRO A 279 23.30 5.86 13.28
N ASN A 280 24.57 5.70 13.64
CA ASN A 280 25.55 6.78 13.65
C ASN A 280 26.28 6.95 12.31
N ASN A 281 26.13 6.01 11.38
CA ASN A 281 26.72 6.09 10.05
C ASN A 281 25.75 6.84 9.10
N PRO A 282 26.11 8.01 8.56
CA PRO A 282 25.23 8.78 7.67
C PRO A 282 24.93 8.08 6.33
N GLU A 283 25.72 7.09 5.93
CA GLU A 283 25.42 6.24 4.76
C GLU A 283 24.36 5.17 5.05
N HIS A 284 24.17 4.83 6.33
CA HIS A 284 23.08 3.96 6.78
C HIS A 284 21.85 4.78 7.16
N LEU A 285 21.99 5.76 8.06
CA LEU A 285 20.92 6.66 8.47
C LEU A 285 20.99 7.96 7.67
N ILE A 286 20.31 7.96 6.53
CA ILE A 286 20.35 9.10 5.59
C ILE A 286 19.90 10.39 6.30
N PRO A 287 20.64 11.51 6.23
CA PRO A 287 20.17 12.77 6.79
C PRO A 287 18.82 13.22 6.18
N LEU A 288 17.93 13.77 7.00
CA LEU A 288 16.65 14.27 6.51
C LEU A 288 16.86 15.55 5.69
N THR A 289 16.22 15.62 4.53
CA THR A 289 16.03 16.89 3.79
C THR A 289 14.98 17.75 4.51
N PRO A 290 14.80 19.04 4.18
CA PRO A 290 13.71 19.84 4.74
C PRO A 290 12.32 19.21 4.54
N LEU A 291 12.08 18.60 3.37
CA LEU A 291 10.89 17.78 3.12
C LEU A 291 10.86 16.56 4.06
N GLY A 292 11.96 15.83 4.19
CA GLY A 292 12.09 14.69 5.11
C GLY A 292 11.79 15.04 6.57
N GLU A 293 12.25 16.19 7.05
CA GLU A 293 11.96 16.69 8.40
C GLU A 293 10.45 16.91 8.61
N CYS A 294 9.75 17.41 7.58
CA CYS A 294 8.28 17.55 7.63
C CYS A 294 7.56 16.19 7.56
N LEU A 295 8.01 15.30 6.67
CA LEU A 295 7.42 13.99 6.44
C LEU A 295 7.54 13.04 7.64
N PHE A 296 8.65 13.12 8.39
CA PHE A 296 8.84 12.40 9.64
C PHE A 296 8.39 13.20 10.87
N ARG A 297 7.77 14.37 10.67
CA ARG A 297 7.28 15.26 11.74
C ARG A 297 8.37 15.67 12.75
N GLU A 298 9.62 15.81 12.30
CA GLU A 298 10.68 16.44 13.09
C GLU A 298 10.53 17.97 13.09
N LYS A 299 9.94 18.53 12.02
CA LYS A 299 9.60 19.96 11.91
C LYS A 299 8.18 20.19 11.39
N ASN A 300 7.68 21.40 11.61
CA ASN A 300 6.37 21.83 11.11
C ASN A 300 6.45 22.26 9.64
N HIS A 301 5.47 21.86 8.82
CA HIS A 301 5.39 22.22 7.40
C HIS A 301 5.35 23.74 7.19
N SER A 302 4.55 24.48 7.99
CA SER A 302 4.39 25.92 7.85
C SER A 302 5.68 26.71 8.12
N GLN A 303 6.55 26.18 8.97
CA GLN A 303 7.82 26.82 9.36
C GLN A 303 8.99 26.39 8.47
N THR A 304 8.80 25.37 7.64
CA THR A 304 9.88 24.75 6.86
C THR A 304 9.59 24.85 5.37
N LEU A 305 8.54 24.18 4.88
CA LEU A 305 8.22 24.13 3.46
C LEU A 305 7.44 25.35 2.97
N PHE A 306 6.60 25.94 3.82
CA PHE A 306 5.74 27.07 3.45
C PHE A 306 6.23 28.42 3.97
N SER A 307 7.37 28.45 4.66
CA SER A 307 7.99 29.72 5.07
C SER A 307 8.49 30.44 3.81
N LYS A 308 8.02 31.67 3.60
CA LYS A 308 8.50 32.54 2.53
C LYS A 308 9.80 33.21 2.94
N ASN A 309 10.72 33.36 2.01
CA ASN A 309 11.93 34.12 2.26
C ASN A 309 11.59 35.61 2.17
N THR A 310 11.67 36.35 3.28
CA THR A 310 11.14 37.72 3.34
C THR A 310 11.91 38.74 2.50
N ASN A 311 13.09 38.37 1.98
CA ASN A 311 14.06 39.34 1.48
C ASN A 311 14.30 39.30 -0.03
N GLU A 312 14.05 38.20 -0.75
CA GLU A 312 14.47 38.10 -2.17
C GLU A 312 13.50 37.33 -3.11
N ASP A 313 12.74 36.34 -2.62
CA ASP A 313 11.75 35.60 -3.41
C ASP A 313 10.50 35.28 -2.57
N PRO A 314 9.28 35.73 -2.96
CA PRO A 314 8.05 35.39 -2.25
C PRO A 314 7.62 33.92 -2.40
N SER A 315 8.31 33.12 -3.22
CA SER A 315 8.07 31.70 -3.35
C SER A 315 8.50 30.93 -2.09
N SER A 316 7.70 29.95 -1.69
CA SER A 316 8.09 29.02 -0.63
C SER A 316 8.84 27.82 -1.23
N GLN A 317 9.61 27.10 -0.41
CA GLN A 317 10.29 25.87 -0.86
C GLN A 317 9.32 24.86 -1.47
N PHE A 318 8.08 24.78 -0.96
CA PHE A 318 7.04 23.97 -1.57
C PHE A 318 6.69 24.44 -2.99
N ASP A 319 6.56 25.74 -3.21
CA ASP A 319 6.17 26.28 -4.52
C ASP A 319 7.24 25.97 -5.57
N GLU A 320 8.52 26.14 -5.22
CA GLU A 320 9.65 25.76 -6.08
C GLU A 320 9.61 24.26 -6.44
N MET A 321 9.47 23.41 -5.44
CA MET A 321 9.39 21.96 -5.60
C MET A 321 8.18 21.55 -6.45
N TYR A 322 7.01 22.12 -6.19
CA TYR A 322 5.78 21.82 -6.91
C TYR A 322 5.87 22.27 -8.37
N ASN A 323 6.36 23.47 -8.64
CA ASN A 323 6.56 23.97 -10.00
C ASN A 323 7.56 23.11 -10.79
N LYS A 324 8.59 22.59 -10.11
CA LYS A 324 9.60 21.74 -10.72
C LYS A 324 9.12 20.33 -11.07
N HIS A 325 8.14 19.77 -10.34
CA HIS A 325 7.79 18.35 -10.45
C HIS A 325 6.31 18.07 -10.78
N SER A 326 5.41 19.04 -10.65
CA SER A 326 3.96 18.83 -10.84
C SER A 326 3.57 18.40 -12.26
N GLN A 327 4.41 18.67 -13.26
CA GLN A 327 4.21 18.23 -14.64
C GLN A 327 4.32 16.72 -14.84
N LEU A 328 4.84 15.98 -13.86
CA LEU A 328 4.87 14.51 -13.89
C LEU A 328 3.46 13.91 -13.91
N VAL A 329 2.50 14.56 -13.24
CA VAL A 329 1.09 14.16 -13.26
C VAL A 329 0.35 15.10 -14.20
N THR A 330 0.00 14.58 -15.38
CA THR A 330 -0.74 15.31 -16.41
C THR A 330 -2.25 15.16 -16.20
N GLN A 331 -3.05 15.97 -16.89
CA GLN A 331 -4.50 15.80 -16.90
C GLN A 331 -4.93 14.39 -17.33
N ARG A 332 -4.24 13.83 -18.32
CA ARG A 332 -4.44 12.45 -18.77
C ARG A 332 -4.29 11.44 -17.63
N HIS A 333 -3.30 11.63 -16.76
CA HIS A 333 -3.08 10.78 -15.59
C HIS A 333 -4.25 10.89 -14.60
N LEU A 334 -4.74 12.09 -14.34
CA LEU A 334 -5.87 12.33 -13.45
C LEU A 334 -7.15 11.68 -13.98
N GLU A 335 -7.47 11.88 -15.25
CA GLU A 335 -8.64 11.30 -15.90
C GLU A 335 -8.58 9.76 -15.92
N PHE A 336 -7.40 9.19 -16.16
CA PHE A 336 -7.17 7.75 -16.10
C PHE A 336 -7.40 7.20 -14.67
N PHE A 337 -6.88 7.89 -13.65
CA PHE A 337 -7.12 7.53 -12.26
C PHE A 337 -8.60 7.60 -11.89
N HIS A 338 -9.29 8.66 -12.30
CA HIS A 338 -10.73 8.79 -12.09
C HIS A 338 -11.53 7.69 -12.76
N ARG A 339 -11.13 7.25 -13.95
CA ARG A 339 -11.82 6.20 -14.69
C ARG A 339 -11.60 4.82 -14.07
N TYR A 340 -10.34 4.46 -13.80
CA TYR A 340 -9.97 3.08 -13.47
C TYR A 340 -9.58 2.86 -12.00
N GLY A 341 -9.35 3.90 -11.21
CA GLY A 341 -8.97 3.79 -9.79
C GLY A 341 -7.46 3.61 -9.55
N TYR A 342 -6.65 3.65 -10.61
CA TYR A 342 -5.18 3.60 -10.54
C TYR A 342 -4.56 4.45 -11.64
N VAL A 343 -3.29 4.78 -11.49
CA VAL A 343 -2.50 5.42 -12.55
C VAL A 343 -1.03 5.05 -12.42
N VAL A 344 -0.34 5.01 -13.55
CA VAL A 344 1.11 4.83 -13.63
C VAL A 344 1.71 6.16 -14.05
N ILE A 345 2.64 6.69 -13.25
CA ILE A 345 3.46 7.84 -13.60
C ILE A 345 4.77 7.29 -14.15
N GLU A 346 4.93 7.39 -15.47
CA GLU A 346 6.03 6.73 -16.17
C GLU A 346 7.37 7.41 -15.87
N ASN A 347 8.39 6.59 -15.61
CA ASN A 347 9.76 7.05 -15.37
C ASN A 347 9.87 8.15 -14.29
N ALA A 348 9.02 8.08 -13.26
CA ALA A 348 9.05 9.02 -12.14
C ALA A 348 10.41 9.03 -11.43
N ILE A 349 11.13 7.90 -11.45
CA ILE A 349 12.47 7.72 -10.90
C ILE A 349 13.39 7.13 -11.97
N SER A 350 14.66 7.56 -11.97
CA SER A 350 15.65 7.04 -12.92
C SER A 350 15.99 5.57 -12.65
N LYS A 351 16.34 4.85 -13.72
CA LYS A 351 16.74 3.43 -13.63
C LYS A 351 17.96 3.22 -12.72
N ASP A 352 18.85 4.20 -12.62
CA ASP A 352 20.05 4.11 -11.80
C ASP A 352 19.73 4.13 -10.31
N VAL A 353 18.79 4.98 -9.88
CA VAL A 353 18.30 4.97 -8.49
C VAL A 353 17.60 3.66 -8.18
N CYS A 354 16.81 3.12 -9.11
CA CYS A 354 16.21 1.79 -8.92
C CYS A 354 17.26 0.67 -8.85
N ASN A 355 18.32 0.73 -9.66
CA ASN A 355 19.42 -0.24 -9.63
C ASN A 355 20.20 -0.14 -8.31
N GLN A 356 20.42 1.06 -7.81
CA GLN A 356 21.05 1.28 -6.51
C GLN A 356 20.25 0.60 -5.39
N LEU A 357 18.93 0.78 -5.36
CA LEU A 357 18.07 0.10 -4.39
C LEU A 357 18.11 -1.44 -4.53
N LEU A 358 18.14 -1.96 -5.75
CA LEU A 358 18.29 -3.39 -5.99
C LEU A 358 19.64 -3.91 -5.49
N ASN A 359 20.73 -3.18 -5.69
CA ASN A 359 22.06 -3.55 -5.22
C ASN A 359 22.12 -3.57 -3.69
N GLU A 360 21.60 -2.54 -3.02
CA GLU A 360 21.46 -2.51 -1.56
C GLU A 360 20.66 -3.72 -1.06
N LEU A 361 19.52 -4.00 -1.69
CA LEU A 361 18.69 -5.16 -1.34
C LEU A 361 19.48 -6.48 -1.48
N GLY A 362 20.20 -6.67 -2.59
CA GLY A 362 21.03 -7.85 -2.81
C GLY A 362 22.14 -8.00 -1.78
N GLU A 363 22.82 -6.91 -1.44
CA GLU A 363 23.89 -6.87 -0.44
C GLU A 363 23.38 -7.24 0.96
N TYR A 364 22.36 -6.55 1.45
CA TYR A 364 21.83 -6.79 2.80
C TYR A 364 21.13 -8.14 2.92
N SER A 365 20.49 -8.63 1.84
CA SER A 365 19.92 -9.99 1.84
C SER A 365 21.02 -11.05 1.92
N LYS A 366 22.14 -10.86 1.22
CA LYS A 366 23.31 -11.74 1.33
C LYS A 366 23.86 -11.77 2.76
N LYS A 367 23.96 -10.61 3.44
CA LYS A 367 24.35 -10.54 4.87
C LYS A 367 23.38 -11.29 5.79
N ALA A 368 22.10 -11.33 5.43
CA ALA A 368 21.05 -12.09 6.12
C ALA A 368 21.03 -13.59 5.76
N GLY A 369 21.98 -14.07 4.94
CA GLY A 369 22.01 -15.48 4.52
C GLY A 369 20.98 -15.82 3.43
N CYS A 370 20.55 -14.83 2.64
CA CYS A 370 19.68 -15.02 1.48
C CYS A 370 20.23 -14.25 0.27
N GLY A 371 21.02 -14.91 -0.58
CA GLY A 371 21.54 -14.28 -1.79
C GLY A 371 20.44 -14.01 -2.82
N LEU A 372 19.99 -12.77 -2.94
CA LEU A 372 19.02 -12.39 -3.98
C LEU A 372 19.72 -12.15 -5.34
N PRO A 373 19.18 -12.67 -6.45
CA PRO A 373 19.80 -12.59 -7.78
C PRO A 373 19.48 -11.25 -8.48
N VAL A 374 19.75 -10.12 -7.83
CA VAL A 374 19.33 -8.79 -8.28
C VAL A 374 19.90 -8.40 -9.64
N GLU A 375 21.09 -8.93 -9.98
CA GLU A 375 21.72 -8.74 -11.28
C GLU A 375 20.87 -9.27 -12.45
N SER A 376 20.12 -10.36 -12.22
CA SER A 376 19.20 -10.90 -13.22
C SER A 376 18.06 -9.93 -13.56
N ILE A 377 17.65 -9.10 -12.59
CA ILE A 377 16.68 -8.02 -12.79
C ILE A 377 17.33 -6.87 -13.56
N ILE A 378 18.52 -6.44 -13.12
CA ILE A 378 19.22 -5.27 -13.69
C ILE A 378 19.52 -5.49 -15.17
N LYS A 379 20.07 -6.66 -15.51
CA LYS A 379 20.47 -7.05 -16.87
C LYS A 379 19.37 -7.79 -17.66
N LYS A 380 18.18 -7.99 -17.08
CA LYS A 380 17.10 -8.84 -17.64
C LYS A 380 17.55 -10.24 -18.05
N GLN A 381 18.49 -10.80 -17.29
CA GLN A 381 19.05 -12.11 -17.58
C GLN A 381 18.20 -13.23 -16.99
N LYS A 382 18.25 -14.38 -17.64
CA LYS A 382 17.59 -15.60 -17.17
C LYS A 382 18.15 -16.01 -15.80
N LEU A 383 17.25 -16.29 -14.87
CA LEU A 383 17.63 -16.78 -13.54
C LEU A 383 18.13 -18.24 -13.61
N SER A 384 19.34 -18.49 -13.11
CA SER A 384 19.95 -19.83 -13.06
C SER A 384 19.68 -20.57 -11.75
N ALA A 385 19.57 -19.84 -10.62
CA ALA A 385 19.35 -20.41 -9.29
C ALA A 385 18.49 -19.48 -8.45
N ARG A 386 17.79 -20.04 -7.46
CA ARG A 386 17.03 -19.28 -6.45
C ARG A 386 17.42 -19.73 -5.04
N PRO A 387 17.31 -18.87 -4.03
CA PRO A 387 17.48 -19.30 -2.65
C PRO A 387 16.45 -20.39 -2.29
N SER A 388 16.87 -21.28 -1.40
CA SER A 388 16.01 -22.24 -0.72
C SER A 388 14.91 -21.53 0.08
N LYS A 389 13.90 -22.30 0.50
CA LYS A 389 12.83 -21.77 1.35
C LYS A 389 13.39 -21.31 2.70
N GLU A 390 14.36 -22.02 3.23
CA GLU A 390 15.03 -21.75 4.50
C GLU A 390 15.85 -20.45 4.41
N GLU A 391 16.62 -20.26 3.34
CA GLU A 391 17.35 -18.99 3.11
C GLU A 391 16.37 -17.82 2.94
N PHE A 392 15.31 -17.98 2.15
CA PHE A 392 14.34 -16.89 1.91
C PHE A 392 13.60 -16.47 3.19
N ARG A 393 13.30 -17.41 4.09
CA ARG A 393 12.69 -17.13 5.40
C ARG A 393 13.52 -16.18 6.28
N ASN A 394 14.82 -16.05 6.04
CA ASN A 394 15.65 -15.10 6.79
C ASN A 394 15.29 -13.64 6.48
N ILE A 395 14.64 -13.37 5.34
CA ILE A 395 14.31 -12.02 4.88
C ILE A 395 12.82 -11.79 4.60
N SER A 396 11.99 -12.83 4.67
CA SER A 396 10.56 -12.75 4.31
C SER A 396 9.65 -13.30 5.39
N GLY A 397 8.56 -12.59 5.68
CA GLY A 397 7.44 -13.12 6.44
C GLY A 397 6.64 -14.22 5.71
N PRO A 398 5.60 -14.78 6.34
CA PRO A 398 4.74 -15.81 5.73
C PRO A 398 3.84 -15.28 4.60
N PHE A 399 3.76 -13.95 4.43
CA PHE A 399 2.81 -13.31 3.52
C PHE A 399 3.39 -13.14 2.11
N GLY A 400 3.16 -14.13 1.26
CA GLY A 400 3.43 -14.06 -0.18
C GLY A 400 4.90 -13.92 -0.53
N SER A 401 5.24 -12.84 -1.25
CA SER A 401 6.59 -12.51 -1.74
C SER A 401 7.17 -11.27 -1.05
N MET A 402 6.61 -10.88 0.10
CA MET A 402 7.06 -9.69 0.82
C MET A 402 8.40 -9.95 1.51
N ILE A 403 9.31 -9.00 1.38
CA ILE A 403 10.61 -8.99 2.06
C ILE A 403 10.65 -7.83 3.06
N GLU A 404 11.22 -8.10 4.24
CA GLU A 404 11.07 -7.30 5.45
C GLU A 404 12.21 -6.27 5.58
N TYR A 405 12.35 -5.44 4.54
CA TYR A 405 13.26 -4.29 4.51
C TYR A 405 12.46 -2.98 4.45
N PHE A 406 12.77 -2.09 5.38
CA PHE A 406 12.08 -0.84 5.67
C PHE A 406 12.98 0.39 5.56
N TYR A 407 14.29 0.31 5.77
CA TYR A 407 15.17 1.47 5.90
C TYR A 407 16.46 1.35 5.11
N LEU A 408 16.48 0.61 3.99
CA LEU A 408 17.61 0.67 3.06
C LEU A 408 17.92 2.13 2.69
N PRO A 409 19.20 2.51 2.54
CA PRO A 409 19.60 3.90 2.28
C PRO A 409 18.80 4.55 1.14
N THR A 410 18.64 3.85 0.01
CA THR A 410 17.87 4.36 -1.12
C THR A 410 16.36 4.38 -0.84
N GLN A 411 15.80 3.46 -0.04
CA GLN A 411 14.39 3.58 0.39
C GLN A 411 14.16 4.87 1.19
N GLN A 412 15.09 5.23 2.09
CA GLN A 412 14.98 6.47 2.86
C GLN A 412 15.02 7.70 1.96
N ARG A 413 15.94 7.74 0.97
CA ARG A 413 16.02 8.82 -0.02
C ARG A 413 14.74 8.92 -0.85
N LEU A 414 14.21 7.79 -1.31
CA LEU A 414 12.97 7.76 -2.11
C LEU A 414 11.76 8.26 -1.33
N ARG A 415 11.66 7.98 -0.03
CA ARG A 415 10.56 8.51 0.82
C ARG A 415 10.58 10.03 0.96
N MET A 416 11.74 10.66 0.75
CA MET A 416 11.91 12.10 0.78
C MET A 416 12.09 12.69 -0.63
N ASN A 417 11.77 11.91 -1.67
CA ASN A 417 11.94 12.35 -3.04
C ASN A 417 10.81 13.32 -3.44
N GLU A 418 11.22 14.52 -3.85
CA GLU A 418 10.34 15.62 -4.25
C GLU A 418 9.36 15.24 -5.37
N ALA A 419 9.82 14.49 -6.38
CA ALA A 419 8.98 14.09 -7.51
C ALA A 419 7.84 13.15 -7.07
N LEU A 420 8.14 12.14 -6.25
CA LEU A 420 7.14 11.22 -5.70
C LEU A 420 6.15 11.95 -4.77
N TYR A 421 6.67 12.88 -3.97
CA TYR A 421 5.86 13.72 -3.09
C TYR A 421 4.90 14.61 -3.90
N CYS A 422 5.40 15.42 -4.85
CA CYS A 422 4.58 16.31 -5.68
C CYS A 422 3.56 15.56 -6.54
N ALA A 423 3.92 14.38 -7.07
CA ALA A 423 2.97 13.52 -7.77
C ALA A 423 1.80 13.10 -6.85
N THR A 424 2.11 12.74 -5.60
CA THR A 424 1.08 12.38 -4.60
C THR A 424 0.21 13.60 -4.26
N VAL A 425 0.82 14.76 -4.00
CA VAL A 425 0.10 16.01 -3.70
C VAL A 425 -0.88 16.37 -4.83
N LYS A 426 -0.41 16.34 -6.09
CA LYS A 426 -1.25 16.66 -7.25
C LYS A 426 -2.40 15.68 -7.42
N LEU A 427 -2.16 14.38 -7.21
CA LEU A 427 -3.23 13.38 -7.27
C LEU A 427 -4.25 13.56 -6.13
N LEU A 428 -3.80 13.84 -4.90
CA LEU A 428 -4.69 14.08 -3.75
C LEU A 428 -5.55 15.32 -3.94
N ALA A 429 -4.97 16.43 -4.40
CA ALA A 429 -5.67 17.68 -4.68
C ALA A 429 -6.78 17.50 -5.73
N ASN A 430 -6.61 16.55 -6.65
CA ASN A 430 -7.58 16.22 -7.69
C ASN A 430 -8.47 15.02 -7.32
N THR A 431 -8.49 14.56 -6.07
CA THR A 431 -9.32 13.41 -5.65
C THR A 431 -9.91 13.64 -4.25
N TRP A 432 -9.35 13.03 -3.21
CA TRP A 432 -9.81 13.05 -1.82
C TRP A 432 -9.77 14.43 -1.16
N CYS A 433 -9.04 15.38 -1.75
CA CYS A 433 -8.97 16.77 -1.31
C CYS A 433 -9.67 17.74 -2.27
N CYS A 434 -10.40 17.26 -3.29
CA CYS A 434 -10.89 18.11 -4.39
C CYS A 434 -11.89 19.21 -3.95
N ASN A 435 -12.49 19.11 -2.79
CA ASN A 435 -13.47 20.10 -2.32
C ASN A 435 -12.84 21.28 -1.56
N LEU A 436 -11.51 21.31 -1.43
CA LEU A 436 -10.81 22.34 -0.67
C LEU A 436 -10.40 23.52 -1.56
N GLU A 437 -10.47 24.74 -1.01
CA GLU A 437 -9.97 25.95 -1.68
C GLU A 437 -8.48 25.85 -2.06
N VAL A 438 -7.68 25.21 -1.22
CA VAL A 438 -6.26 24.95 -1.56
C VAL A 438 -6.13 24.05 -2.78
N SER A 439 -7.10 23.17 -3.03
CA SER A 439 -7.09 22.23 -4.15
C SER A 439 -7.60 22.84 -5.44
N THR A 440 -8.49 23.85 -5.39
CA THR A 440 -8.99 24.51 -6.61
C THR A 440 -7.88 25.20 -7.39
N GLN A 441 -6.80 25.61 -6.71
CA GLN A 441 -5.58 26.14 -7.34
C GLN A 441 -4.82 25.09 -8.19
N PHE A 442 -5.06 23.80 -7.93
CA PHE A 442 -4.35 22.69 -8.55
C PHE A 442 -5.25 21.81 -9.43
N GLN A 443 -6.49 22.25 -9.67
CA GLN A 443 -7.50 21.49 -10.39
C GLN A 443 -7.56 21.83 -11.87
N GLU A 444 -7.63 20.78 -12.68
CA GLU A 444 -7.88 20.85 -14.12
C GLU A 444 -9.12 20.00 -14.42
N GLY A 445 -10.31 20.63 -14.53
CA GLY A 445 -11.54 19.96 -14.98
C GLY A 445 -12.59 19.64 -13.90
N SER A 446 -13.67 18.97 -14.33
CA SER A 446 -14.86 18.67 -13.50
C SER A 446 -14.78 17.27 -12.89
N ILE A 447 -14.59 17.19 -11.57
CA ILE A 447 -14.52 15.91 -10.83
C ILE A 447 -15.88 15.61 -10.18
N PRO A 448 -16.39 14.37 -10.25
CA PRO A 448 -17.61 14.00 -9.53
C PRO A 448 -17.38 14.02 -8.01
N LYS A 449 -17.92 15.04 -7.33
CA LYS A 449 -17.74 15.25 -5.87
C LYS A 449 -18.16 14.05 -5.02
N TRP A 450 -19.18 13.30 -5.46
CA TRP A 450 -19.70 12.14 -4.75
C TRP A 450 -18.66 11.02 -4.60
N LYS A 451 -17.74 10.88 -5.55
CA LYS A 451 -16.78 9.77 -5.59
C LYS A 451 -15.69 9.88 -4.52
N TYR A 452 -15.39 11.08 -4.04
CA TYR A 452 -14.29 11.33 -3.10
C TYR A 452 -14.74 12.03 -1.82
N GLN A 453 -16.00 11.79 -1.42
CA GLN A 453 -16.52 12.34 -0.18
C GLN A 453 -15.69 11.88 1.03
N CYS A 454 -15.30 12.85 1.85
CA CYS A 454 -14.44 12.65 3.00
C CYS A 454 -14.99 13.51 4.17
N PRO A 455 -15.41 12.92 5.30
CA PRO A 455 -15.99 13.64 6.42
C PRO A 455 -14.97 14.52 7.15
N ILE A 456 -13.67 14.29 6.93
CA ILE A 456 -12.59 15.13 7.45
C ILE A 456 -12.00 16.06 6.39
N GLU A 457 -12.64 16.22 5.22
CA GLU A 457 -12.09 16.99 4.08
C GLU A 457 -11.59 18.37 4.50
N LYS A 458 -12.36 19.10 5.33
CA LYS A 458 -12.03 20.45 5.80
C LYS A 458 -10.76 20.53 6.66
N GLN A 459 -10.28 19.39 7.16
CA GLN A 459 -9.09 19.26 7.99
C GLN A 459 -7.88 18.75 7.20
N LEU A 460 -8.09 18.36 5.93
CA LEU A 460 -7.03 17.88 5.07
C LEU A 460 -6.34 19.05 4.37
N ASP A 461 -5.05 18.90 4.12
CA ASP A 461 -4.29 19.76 3.22
C ASP A 461 -3.45 18.79 2.36
N PRO A 462 -3.67 18.71 1.03
CA PRO A 462 -2.97 17.75 0.19
C PRO A 462 -1.45 17.97 0.20
N ARG A 463 -0.99 19.17 0.61
CA ARG A 463 0.42 19.55 0.74
C ARG A 463 1.02 19.16 2.10
N LYS A 464 0.22 18.64 3.05
CA LYS A 464 0.73 18.24 4.36
C LYS A 464 0.59 16.73 4.50
N LEU A 465 1.71 16.06 4.33
CA LEU A 465 1.79 14.60 4.33
C LEU A 465 2.81 14.13 5.36
N TRP A 466 2.63 12.91 5.84
CA TRP A 466 3.62 12.17 6.62
C TRP A 466 4.03 10.91 5.88
N THR A 467 5.22 10.41 6.17
CA THR A 467 5.71 9.17 5.57
C THR A 467 4.99 7.96 6.17
N TYR A 468 4.55 7.05 5.29
CA TYR A 468 4.28 5.67 5.67
C TYR A 468 5.46 4.77 5.28
N VAL A 469 5.93 3.96 6.22
CA VAL A 469 7.04 3.03 5.98
C VAL A 469 6.47 1.64 5.72
N ASP A 470 6.64 1.15 4.49
CA ASP A 470 6.22 -0.17 4.05
C ASP A 470 7.43 -0.98 3.51
N ARG A 471 7.16 -2.25 3.20
CA ARG A 471 8.07 -3.30 2.74
C ARG A 471 8.32 -3.25 1.24
N MET A 472 9.04 -4.25 0.74
CA MET A 472 9.17 -4.52 -0.70
C MET A 472 8.55 -5.89 -1.03
N ASN A 473 8.24 -6.11 -2.30
CA ASN A 473 7.87 -7.43 -2.80
C ASN A 473 8.93 -7.91 -3.81
N PHE A 474 9.33 -9.17 -3.67
CA PHE A 474 10.34 -9.83 -4.49
C PHE A 474 9.84 -11.20 -4.93
N ARG A 475 9.43 -11.32 -6.19
CA ARG A 475 8.76 -12.49 -6.77
C ARG A 475 9.68 -13.21 -7.76
N PHE A 476 10.13 -14.40 -7.40
CA PHE A 476 10.90 -15.27 -8.30
C PHE A 476 10.05 -15.81 -9.46
N PRO A 477 10.68 -16.13 -10.60
CA PRO A 477 10.05 -16.95 -11.64
C PRO A 477 9.50 -18.27 -11.08
N ASN A 478 8.32 -18.68 -11.52
CA ASN A 478 7.70 -19.93 -11.09
C ASN A 478 8.46 -21.17 -11.56
N LYS A 479 9.07 -21.10 -12.74
CA LYS A 479 9.90 -22.16 -13.30
C LYS A 479 11.31 -21.62 -13.48
N LEU A 480 12.27 -22.29 -12.86
CA LEU A 480 13.66 -22.22 -13.34
C LEU A 480 13.70 -23.01 -14.64
N LYS A 481 14.46 -22.51 -15.62
CA LYS A 481 14.58 -23.14 -16.93
C LYS A 481 15.97 -23.72 -17.09
#